data_AF-A0A212JWV4-F1
#
_entry.id   AF-A0A212JWV4-F1
#
_cell.length_a   1.000
_cell.length_b   1.000
_cell.length_c   1.000
_cell.angle_alpha   90.00
_cell.angle_beta   90.00
_cell.angle_gamma   90.00
#
_symmetry.space_group_name_H-M   'P 1'
#
loop_
_entity.id
_entity.type
_entity.pdbx_description
1 polymer ?
#
loop_
_entity_poly.entity_id
_entity_poly.type
_entity_poly.pdbx_seq_one_letter_code
_entity_poly.pdbx_strand_id
1 'polypeptide(L)'
;MKENKAIVLILYLLLSASLCGQGGNISGKKIASKPLYRDTQYDGAADPVVVWNQKEQRWFMFYTNRRANMQQTNGVDWVHGTPIGIAESTDGGASWQYRCDANIGYGETDYTFWAPDVIEYKGKYHMYLTVVPGTFTDWKHPRDIVHLTSDNLIDWTFESKLNLASDKVIDACVFNAKDGW
;
A
#
# COMPACT_ATOMS: atom_id res chain seq x y z
N MET A 1 -49.66 42.15 49.36
CA MET A 1 -50.20 41.05 48.53
C MET A 1 -49.13 40.64 47.53
N LYS A 2 -48.62 39.42 47.72
CA LYS A 2 -47.71 38.59 46.92
C LYS A 2 -46.86 39.26 45.81
N GLU A 3 -45.60 39.54 46.14
CA GLU A 3 -44.50 39.59 45.16
C GLU A 3 -43.98 38.17 44.93
N ASN A 4 -44.19 37.64 43.73
CA ASN A 4 -43.63 36.34 43.31
C ASN A 4 -42.21 36.55 42.76
N LYS A 5 -41.19 36.22 43.56
CA LYS A 5 -39.82 36.09 43.08
C LYS A 5 -39.69 34.77 42.33
N ALA A 6 -39.78 34.81 41.00
CA ALA A 6 -39.41 33.68 40.16
C ALA A 6 -37.89 33.59 40.09
N ILE A 7 -37.34 32.56 40.73
CA ILE A 7 -35.93 32.17 40.61
C ILE A 7 -35.75 31.59 39.20
N VAL A 8 -35.11 32.35 38.31
CA VAL A 8 -34.70 31.84 36.99
C VAL A 8 -33.42 31.04 37.19
N LEU A 9 -33.55 29.71 37.16
CA LEU A 9 -32.43 28.78 37.16
C LEU A 9 -31.79 28.80 35.75
N ILE A 10 -30.65 29.47 35.59
CA ILE A 10 -29.88 29.44 34.34
C ILE A 10 -29.11 28.11 34.30
N LEU A 11 -29.63 27.13 33.57
CA LEU A 11 -28.87 25.94 33.17
C LEU A 11 -27.85 26.34 32.09
N TYR A 12 -26.57 26.37 32.43
CA TYR A 12 -25.49 26.37 31.45
C TYR A 12 -25.42 24.98 30.79
N LEU A 13 -26.01 24.84 29.62
CA LEU A 13 -25.73 23.73 28.71
C LEU A 13 -24.35 23.98 28.09
N LEU A 14 -23.33 23.30 28.60
CA LEU A 14 -22.05 23.14 27.94
C LEU A 14 -22.25 22.29 26.68
N LEU A 15 -22.60 22.93 25.56
CA LEU A 15 -22.39 22.35 24.24
C LEU A 15 -20.89 22.47 23.91
N SER A 16 -20.11 21.48 24.35
CA SER A 16 -18.86 21.16 23.66
C SER A 16 -19.22 20.58 22.30
N ALA A 17 -19.42 21.48 21.32
CA ALA A 17 -19.42 21.08 19.92
C ALA A 17 -18.00 20.60 19.58
N SER A 18 -17.77 19.30 19.75
CA SER A 18 -16.68 18.60 19.08
C SER A 18 -16.94 18.66 17.58
N LEU A 19 -16.54 19.76 16.95
CA LEU A 19 -16.33 19.85 15.51
C LEU A 19 -15.10 19.01 15.18
N CYS A 20 -15.25 17.69 15.22
CA CYS A 20 -14.36 16.80 14.50
C CYS A 20 -14.60 17.03 13.01
N GLY A 21 -13.75 17.89 12.43
CA GLY A 21 -13.36 17.90 11.03
C GLY A 21 -14.49 17.89 10.00
N GLN A 22 -15.12 19.05 9.78
CA GLN A 22 -15.67 19.30 8.44
C GLN A 22 -14.48 19.48 7.49
N GLY A 23 -14.24 18.47 6.64
CA GLY A 23 -13.30 18.55 5.54
C GLY A 23 -13.68 19.71 4.63
N GLY A 24 -12.98 20.82 4.75
CA GLY A 24 -13.17 21.99 3.90
C GLY A 24 -12.79 21.64 2.46
N ASN A 25 -13.77 21.63 1.56
CA ASN A 25 -13.53 21.63 0.12
C ASN A 25 -12.70 22.87 -0.24
N ILE A 26 -11.39 22.71 -0.35
CA ILE A 26 -10.55 23.65 -1.07
C ILE A 26 -10.92 23.45 -2.54
N SER A 27 -11.60 24.45 -3.11
CA SER A 27 -12.11 24.51 -4.49
C SER A 27 -11.33 23.62 -5.47
N GLY A 28 -11.97 22.54 -5.93
CA GLY A 28 -11.49 21.66 -7.01
C GLY A 28 -10.68 20.43 -6.61
N LYS A 29 -10.30 20.23 -5.34
CA LYS A 29 -9.56 19.02 -4.90
C LYS A 29 -10.31 18.23 -3.85
N LYS A 30 -10.61 16.97 -4.15
CA LYS A 30 -11.20 16.01 -3.20
C LYS A 30 -10.17 15.71 -2.10
N ILE A 31 -10.57 15.81 -0.85
CA ILE A 31 -9.73 15.46 0.29
C ILE A 31 -9.54 13.94 0.32
N ALA A 32 -8.32 13.49 0.58
CA ALA A 32 -8.01 12.08 0.70
C ALA A 32 -8.77 11.40 1.86
N SER A 33 -9.23 10.18 1.64
CA SER A 33 -9.90 9.34 2.63
C SER A 33 -9.04 9.12 3.88
N LYS A 34 -9.69 8.88 5.02
CA LYS A 34 -9.05 8.50 6.28
C LYS A 34 -9.76 7.25 6.85
N PRO A 35 -9.10 6.09 6.95
CA PRO A 35 -7.75 5.80 6.42
C PRO A 35 -7.67 5.98 4.90
N LEU A 36 -6.45 6.19 4.37
CA LEU A 36 -6.24 6.40 2.93
C LEU A 36 -6.63 5.17 2.11
N TYR A 37 -6.20 4.01 2.59
CA TYR A 37 -6.52 2.71 2.02
C TYR A 37 -6.50 1.65 3.12
N ARG A 38 -7.39 0.67 3.03
CA ARG A 38 -7.41 -0.53 3.86
C ARG A 38 -7.64 -1.70 2.89
N ASP A 39 -6.66 -2.58 2.81
CA ASP A 39 -6.76 -3.76 1.97
C ASP A 39 -7.90 -4.66 2.45
N THR A 40 -8.67 -5.18 1.51
CA THR A 40 -9.86 -5.99 1.81
C THR A 40 -9.57 -7.49 1.88
N GLN A 41 -8.39 -7.93 1.43
CA GLN A 41 -8.03 -9.35 1.36
C GLN A 41 -7.35 -9.84 2.63
N TYR A 42 -6.32 -9.12 3.08
CA TYR A 42 -5.40 -9.49 4.16
C TYR A 42 -5.31 -8.43 5.26
N ASP A 43 -5.80 -7.22 5.00
CA ASP A 43 -5.89 -6.11 5.97
C ASP A 43 -4.53 -5.53 6.41
N GLY A 44 -3.44 -5.96 5.76
CA GLY A 44 -2.07 -5.63 6.14
C GLY A 44 -1.26 -5.02 5.00
N ALA A 45 -1.85 -4.07 4.25
CA ALA A 45 -1.13 -3.33 3.21
C ALA A 45 0.09 -2.59 3.80
N ALA A 46 1.25 -2.80 3.18
CA ALA A 46 2.52 -2.18 3.58
C ALA A 46 3.40 -1.88 2.35
N ASP A 47 4.45 -1.09 2.58
CA ASP A 47 5.54 -0.84 1.62
C ASP A 47 5.04 -0.41 0.22
N PRO A 48 4.16 0.61 0.13
CA PRO A 48 3.51 0.92 -1.14
C PRO A 48 4.42 1.68 -2.10
N VAL A 49 4.27 1.39 -3.40
CA VAL A 49 4.75 2.26 -4.49
C VAL A 49 3.57 2.67 -5.37
N VAL A 50 3.52 3.96 -5.72
CA VAL A 50 2.45 4.54 -6.54
C VAL A 50 3.00 4.92 -7.90
N VAL A 51 2.37 4.40 -8.95
CA VAL A 51 2.76 4.62 -10.34
C VAL A 51 1.55 4.98 -11.19
N TRP A 52 1.75 5.86 -12.16
CA TRP A 52 0.70 6.23 -13.10
C TRP A 52 0.63 5.20 -14.23
N ASN A 53 -0.53 4.58 -14.41
CA ASN A 53 -0.80 3.73 -15.56
C ASN A 53 -1.16 4.61 -16.76
N GLN A 54 -0.21 4.79 -17.68
CA GLN A 54 -0.39 5.60 -18.89
C GLN A 54 -1.53 5.09 -19.79
N LYS A 55 -1.75 3.78 -19.87
CA LYS A 55 -2.77 3.21 -20.76
C LYS A 55 -4.18 3.42 -20.20
N GLU A 56 -4.33 3.23 -18.90
CA GLU A 56 -5.63 3.31 -18.23
C GLU A 56 -5.97 4.69 -17.69
N GLN A 57 -4.99 5.60 -17.63
CA GLN A 57 -5.12 6.94 -17.05
C GLN A 57 -5.63 6.87 -15.60
N ARG A 58 -5.00 5.99 -14.79
CA ARG A 58 -5.29 5.77 -13.37
C ARG A 58 -3.99 5.67 -12.59
N TRP A 59 -4.03 6.04 -11.31
CA TRP A 59 -2.95 5.73 -10.40
C TRP A 59 -3.11 4.31 -9.89
N PHE A 60 -2.05 3.52 -9.94
CA PHE A 60 -1.95 2.22 -9.29
C PHE A 60 -1.04 2.33 -8.07
N MET A 61 -1.44 1.70 -6.98
CA MET A 61 -0.64 1.48 -5.78
C MET A 61 -0.35 -0.01 -5.69
N PHE A 62 0.92 -0.39 -5.85
CA PHE A 62 1.39 -1.73 -5.52
C PHE A 62 1.76 -1.75 -4.05
N TYR A 63 1.44 -2.81 -3.34
CA TYR A 63 1.73 -2.91 -1.92
C TYR A 63 2.03 -4.35 -1.50
N THR A 64 2.92 -4.50 -0.53
CA THR A 64 3.09 -5.74 0.21
C THR A 64 1.78 -6.07 0.93
N ASN A 65 1.31 -7.31 0.78
CA ASN A 65 0.26 -7.83 1.65
C ASN A 65 0.87 -8.52 2.88
N ARG A 66 0.33 -8.24 4.06
CA ARG A 66 0.55 -9.03 5.27
C ARG A 66 -0.79 -9.54 5.73
N ARG A 67 -0.87 -10.79 6.17
CA ARG A 67 -2.08 -11.47 6.62
C ARG A 67 -2.52 -11.01 8.01
N ALA A 68 -2.74 -9.70 8.16
CA ALA A 68 -3.08 -9.04 9.42
C ALA A 68 -4.46 -9.43 9.96
N ASN A 69 -5.31 -10.01 9.13
CA ASN A 69 -6.60 -10.59 9.50
C ASN A 69 -6.52 -12.03 10.06
N MET A 70 -5.34 -12.66 10.10
CA MET A 70 -5.17 -13.98 10.70
C MET A 70 -5.50 -13.98 12.20
N GLN A 71 -6.30 -14.95 12.63
CA GLN A 71 -6.69 -15.09 14.05
C GLN A 71 -5.61 -15.77 14.90
N GLN A 72 -4.79 -16.62 14.29
CA GLN A 72 -3.71 -17.35 14.91
C GLN A 72 -2.47 -17.20 14.06
N THR A 73 -1.35 -16.91 14.70
CA THR A 73 -0.05 -16.72 14.05
C THR A 73 0.99 -17.54 14.81
N ASN A 74 2.02 -17.97 14.10
CA ASN A 74 3.19 -18.61 14.67
C ASN A 74 4.44 -17.84 14.27
N GLY A 75 4.94 -17.02 15.20
CA GLY A 75 6.07 -16.14 14.95
C GLY A 75 5.73 -15.10 13.88
N VAL A 76 6.41 -15.17 12.74
CA VAL A 76 6.27 -14.17 11.66
C VAL A 76 5.56 -14.70 10.41
N ASP A 77 4.90 -15.85 10.50
CA ASP A 77 4.14 -16.42 9.38
C ASP A 77 3.14 -15.45 8.75
N TRP A 78 2.53 -14.57 9.54
CA TRP A 78 1.59 -13.55 9.06
C TRP A 78 2.16 -12.56 8.03
N VAL A 79 3.49 -12.39 7.93
CA VAL A 79 4.10 -11.55 6.87
C VAL A 79 4.44 -12.31 5.60
N HIS A 80 4.14 -13.61 5.55
CA HIS A 80 4.50 -14.51 4.47
C HIS A 80 3.29 -15.05 3.71
N GLY A 81 3.54 -15.67 2.54
CA GLY A 81 2.56 -16.37 1.72
C GLY A 81 1.54 -15.42 1.09
N THR A 82 2.02 -14.24 0.66
CA THR A 82 1.18 -13.16 0.16
C THR A 82 1.66 -12.64 -1.19
N PRO A 83 0.72 -12.25 -2.07
CA PRO A 83 1.02 -11.59 -3.34
C PRO A 83 1.34 -10.11 -3.13
N ILE A 84 1.72 -9.43 -4.21
CA ILE A 84 1.67 -7.95 -4.27
C ILE A 84 0.26 -7.54 -4.68
N GLY A 85 -0.44 -6.84 -3.80
CA GLY A 85 -1.76 -6.28 -4.11
C GLY A 85 -1.64 -5.03 -4.96
N ILE A 86 -2.67 -4.76 -5.77
CA ILE A 86 -2.83 -3.54 -6.56
C ILE A 86 -4.13 -2.86 -6.14
N ALA A 87 -4.03 -1.62 -5.70
CA ALA A 87 -5.16 -0.72 -5.55
C ALA A 87 -5.10 0.37 -6.63
N GLU A 88 -6.26 0.91 -7.02
CA GLU A 88 -6.33 1.97 -8.03
C GLU A 88 -7.07 3.21 -7.54
N SER A 89 -6.71 4.36 -8.12
CA SER A 89 -7.37 5.63 -7.92
C SER A 89 -7.59 6.37 -9.23
N THR A 90 -8.80 6.92 -9.39
CA THR A 90 -9.22 7.74 -10.54
C THR A 90 -9.44 9.21 -10.18
N ASP A 91 -9.26 9.57 -8.90
CA ASP A 91 -9.54 10.92 -8.36
C ASP A 91 -8.27 11.59 -7.80
N GLY A 92 -7.11 11.26 -8.40
CA GLY A 92 -5.82 11.85 -8.04
C GLY A 92 -5.24 11.32 -6.73
N GLY A 93 -5.61 10.10 -6.33
CA GLY A 93 -5.14 9.46 -5.10
C GLY A 93 -5.97 9.82 -3.86
N ALA A 94 -7.14 10.46 -4.03
CA ALA A 94 -7.99 10.84 -2.92
C ALA A 94 -8.78 9.63 -2.36
N SER A 95 -9.16 8.68 -3.22
CA SER A 95 -9.70 7.40 -2.80
C SER A 95 -9.11 6.25 -3.60
N TRP A 96 -9.01 5.09 -2.95
CA TRP A 96 -8.36 3.88 -3.47
C TRP A 96 -9.29 2.69 -3.33
N GLN A 97 -9.30 1.82 -4.34
CA GLN A 97 -10.07 0.58 -4.34
C GLN A 97 -9.16 -0.59 -4.72
N TYR A 98 -9.34 -1.74 -4.06
CA TYR A 98 -8.65 -2.96 -4.47
C TYR A 98 -9.01 -3.28 -5.93
N ARG A 99 -8.00 -3.59 -6.73
CA ARG A 99 -8.15 -3.93 -8.13
C ARG A 99 -7.94 -5.43 -8.35
N CYS A 100 -6.74 -5.91 -8.05
CA CYS A 100 -6.31 -7.30 -8.20
C CYS A 100 -4.94 -7.48 -7.53
N ASP A 101 -4.43 -8.70 -7.55
CA ASP A 101 -3.02 -8.96 -7.28
C ASP A 101 -2.20 -8.79 -8.57
N ALA A 102 -0.93 -8.39 -8.43
CA ALA A 102 0.03 -8.39 -9.53
C ALA A 102 0.32 -9.84 -9.95
N ASN A 103 0.24 -10.11 -11.25
CA ASN A 103 0.57 -11.43 -11.80
C ASN A 103 2.08 -11.53 -12.00
N ILE A 104 2.77 -12.11 -11.03
CA ILE A 104 4.24 -12.25 -11.00
C ILE A 104 4.66 -13.56 -11.69
N GLY A 105 5.33 -13.45 -12.84
CA GLY A 105 5.87 -14.59 -13.59
C GLY A 105 7.15 -15.20 -13.02
N TYR A 106 7.31 -15.23 -11.69
CA TYR A 106 8.47 -15.78 -11.00
C TYR A 106 8.08 -16.42 -9.66
N GLY A 107 8.71 -17.55 -9.32
CA GLY A 107 8.51 -18.24 -8.06
C GLY A 107 7.44 -19.33 -8.10
N GLU A 108 7.17 -19.92 -6.94
CA GLU A 108 6.16 -20.96 -6.73
C GLU A 108 4.94 -20.37 -6.01
N THR A 109 3.84 -21.13 -5.96
CA THR A 109 2.56 -20.69 -5.36
C THR A 109 2.67 -20.24 -3.90
N ASP A 110 3.63 -20.76 -3.13
CA ASP A 110 3.82 -20.46 -1.71
C ASP A 110 4.89 -19.38 -1.43
N TYR A 111 5.47 -18.81 -2.48
CA TYR A 111 6.45 -17.74 -2.35
C TYR A 111 5.79 -16.47 -1.79
N THR A 112 6.60 -15.68 -1.10
CA THR A 112 6.17 -14.39 -0.56
C THR A 112 6.85 -13.26 -1.35
N PHE A 113 6.09 -12.21 -1.65
CA PHE A 113 6.57 -11.02 -2.32
C PHE A 113 6.46 -9.78 -1.43
N TRP A 114 7.53 -9.00 -1.36
CA TRP A 114 7.62 -7.82 -0.50
C TRP A 114 8.21 -6.61 -1.22
N ALA A 115 7.80 -5.42 -0.76
CA ALA A 115 8.39 -4.12 -1.04
C ALA A 115 8.68 -3.93 -2.54
N PRO A 116 7.64 -3.92 -3.38
CA PRO A 116 7.81 -3.64 -4.80
C PRO A 116 8.30 -2.20 -4.97
N ASP A 117 9.26 -2.00 -5.86
CA ASP A 117 9.59 -0.69 -6.39
C ASP A 117 9.41 -0.68 -7.90
N VAL A 118 8.64 0.27 -8.42
CA VAL A 118 8.19 0.30 -9.81
C VAL A 118 8.54 1.63 -10.46
N ILE A 119 9.25 1.56 -11.59
CA ILE A 119 9.57 2.73 -12.42
C ILE A 119 9.12 2.50 -13.87
N GLU A 120 8.84 3.59 -14.57
CA GLU A 120 8.68 3.58 -16.02
C GLU A 120 9.99 4.04 -16.66
N TYR A 121 10.43 3.31 -17.68
CA TYR A 121 11.57 3.71 -18.50
C TYR A 121 11.36 3.30 -19.97
N LYS A 122 11.39 4.30 -20.85
CA LYS A 122 11.29 4.14 -22.32
C LYS A 122 10.07 3.34 -22.79
N GLY A 123 8.92 3.59 -22.16
CA GLY A 123 7.62 2.99 -22.47
C GLY A 123 7.38 1.63 -21.83
N LYS A 124 8.30 1.14 -20.97
CA LYS A 124 8.17 -0.15 -20.26
C LYS A 124 8.21 0.08 -18.75
N TYR A 125 7.42 -0.67 -18.00
CA TYR A 125 7.49 -0.67 -16.55
C TYR A 125 8.49 -1.71 -16.06
N HIS A 126 9.27 -1.35 -15.05
CA HIS A 126 10.26 -2.20 -14.41
C HIS A 126 9.91 -2.29 -12.93
N MET A 127 9.85 -3.50 -12.40
CA MET A 127 9.67 -3.74 -10.97
C MET A 127 10.92 -4.41 -10.40
N TYR A 128 11.35 -3.93 -9.25
CA TYR A 128 12.35 -4.59 -8.41
C TYR A 128 11.65 -5.08 -7.16
N LEU A 129 11.65 -6.40 -6.95
CA LEU A 129 10.78 -7.05 -5.99
C LEU A 129 11.59 -7.96 -5.08
N THR A 130 11.37 -7.84 -3.77
CA THR A 130 11.91 -8.79 -2.81
C THR A 130 11.09 -10.09 -2.86
N VAL A 131 11.77 -11.22 -3.01
CA VAL A 131 11.15 -12.54 -3.04
C VAL A 131 11.69 -13.40 -1.91
N VAL A 132 10.79 -14.00 -1.15
CA VAL A 132 11.11 -15.02 -0.15
C VAL A 132 10.56 -16.37 -0.62
N PRO A 133 11.39 -17.43 -0.68
CA PRO A 133 11.01 -18.70 -1.31
C PRO A 133 10.19 -19.59 -0.37
N GLY A 134 9.05 -19.06 0.10
CA GLY A 134 8.10 -19.80 0.92
C GLY A 134 7.50 -18.98 2.05
N THR A 135 6.84 -19.70 2.95
CA THR A 135 6.24 -19.18 4.17
C THR A 135 6.95 -19.73 5.40
N PHE A 136 7.35 -18.83 6.30
CA PHE A 136 8.21 -19.17 7.42
C PHE A 136 7.72 -18.57 8.73
N THR A 137 8.09 -19.19 9.85
CA THR A 137 7.73 -18.73 11.20
C THR A 137 8.85 -17.91 11.85
N ASP A 138 10.01 -17.78 11.21
CA ASP A 138 11.14 -16.97 11.64
C ASP A 138 11.84 -16.23 10.47
N TRP A 139 12.88 -15.44 10.77
CA TRP A 139 13.58 -14.59 9.80
C TRP A 139 14.82 -15.24 9.15
N LYS A 140 15.15 -16.51 9.41
CA LYS A 140 16.42 -17.15 9.03
C LYS A 140 16.41 -17.76 7.63
N HIS A 141 15.64 -17.17 6.71
CA HIS A 141 15.45 -17.68 5.35
C HIS A 141 16.04 -16.74 4.30
N PRO A 142 16.43 -17.23 3.11
CA PRO A 142 16.98 -16.39 2.06
C PRO A 142 15.93 -15.41 1.52
N ARG A 143 16.40 -14.30 0.96
CA ARG A 143 15.64 -13.37 0.13
C ARG A 143 16.48 -12.98 -1.08
N ASP A 144 15.82 -12.79 -2.20
CA ASP A 144 16.41 -12.27 -3.42
C ASP A 144 15.67 -11.01 -3.86
N ILE A 145 16.35 -10.12 -4.58
CA ILE A 145 15.69 -9.07 -5.36
C ILE A 145 15.67 -9.52 -6.83
N VAL A 146 14.47 -9.59 -7.39
CA VAL A 146 14.27 -9.89 -8.82
C VAL A 146 13.88 -8.63 -9.58
N HIS A 147 14.31 -8.57 -10.84
CA HIS A 147 13.88 -7.59 -11.81
C HIS A 147 12.82 -8.22 -12.72
N LEU A 148 11.68 -7.54 -12.79
CA LEU A 148 10.54 -7.88 -13.63
C LEU A 148 10.22 -6.73 -14.58
N THR A 149 9.54 -7.02 -15.69
CA THR A 149 8.99 -5.98 -16.57
C THR A 149 7.53 -6.20 -16.91
N SER A 150 6.82 -5.12 -17.23
CA SER A 150 5.41 -5.15 -17.62
C SER A 150 5.10 -4.06 -18.65
N ASP A 151 4.12 -4.34 -19.53
CA ASP A 151 3.55 -3.36 -20.46
C ASP A 151 2.23 -2.77 -19.93
N ASN A 152 1.60 -3.38 -18.92
CA ASN A 152 0.26 -3.04 -18.47
C ASN A 152 0.13 -2.81 -16.95
N LEU A 153 1.22 -2.96 -16.19
CA LEU A 153 1.27 -2.88 -14.72
C LEU A 153 0.47 -3.99 -14.00
N ILE A 154 0.07 -5.05 -14.70
CA ILE A 154 -0.67 -6.17 -14.13
C ILE A 154 0.14 -7.46 -14.29
N ASP A 155 0.58 -7.75 -15.52
CA ASP A 155 1.32 -8.95 -15.87
C ASP A 155 2.81 -8.65 -15.91
N TRP A 156 3.58 -9.38 -15.10
CA TRP A 156 5.00 -9.14 -14.89
C TRP A 156 5.83 -10.32 -15.38
N THR A 157 6.72 -10.06 -16.32
CA THR A 157 7.66 -11.04 -16.87
C THR A 157 8.97 -10.97 -16.09
N PHE A 158 9.49 -12.12 -15.68
CA PHE A 158 10.81 -12.20 -15.05
C PHE A 158 11.93 -11.91 -16.05
N GLU A 159 12.87 -11.05 -15.65
CA GLU A 159 14.06 -10.72 -16.44
C GLU A 159 15.32 -11.29 -15.81
N SER A 160 15.56 -11.00 -14.52
CA SER A 160 16.77 -11.42 -13.83
C SER A 160 16.66 -11.41 -12.31
N LYS A 161 17.59 -12.10 -11.65
CA LYS A 161 17.87 -11.95 -10.22
C LYS A 161 19.10 -11.07 -10.05
N LEU A 162 19.04 -10.08 -9.15
CA LEU A 162 20.17 -9.19 -8.92
C LEU A 162 21.31 -9.92 -8.19
N ASN A 163 22.54 -9.68 -8.64
CA ASN A 163 23.74 -10.17 -7.95
C ASN A 163 24.16 -9.16 -6.87
N LEU A 164 23.76 -9.43 -5.63
CA LEU A 164 23.93 -8.54 -4.48
C LEU A 164 24.91 -9.14 -3.47
N ALA A 165 25.26 -8.35 -2.45
CA ALA A 165 26.26 -8.74 -1.46
C ALA A 165 25.90 -9.98 -0.62
N SER A 166 24.61 -10.34 -0.53
CA SER A 166 24.13 -11.53 0.19
C SER A 166 22.70 -11.90 -0.20
N ASP A 167 22.23 -13.05 0.30
CA ASP A 167 20.85 -13.55 0.22
C ASP A 167 19.92 -12.98 1.31
N LYS A 168 20.26 -11.79 1.84
CA LYS A 168 19.49 -11.08 2.88
C LYS A 168 19.12 -9.65 2.49
N VAL A 169 19.47 -9.21 1.28
CA VAL A 169 19.14 -7.88 0.79
C VAL A 169 17.67 -7.82 0.38
N ILE A 170 16.99 -6.75 0.79
CA ILE A 170 15.56 -6.52 0.59
C ILE A 170 15.30 -5.04 0.26
N ASP A 171 14.06 -4.71 -0.07
CA ASP A 171 13.51 -3.35 -0.16
C ASP A 171 14.30 -2.43 -1.11
N ALA A 172 14.31 -2.82 -2.39
CA ALA A 172 14.92 -2.02 -3.45
C ALA A 172 14.30 -0.61 -3.51
N CYS A 173 15.11 0.37 -3.88
CA CYS A 173 14.64 1.67 -4.35
C CYS A 173 15.51 2.06 -5.55
N VAL A 174 14.86 2.28 -6.68
CA VAL A 174 15.48 2.53 -7.97
C VAL A 174 14.93 3.84 -8.49
N PHE A 175 15.83 4.72 -8.91
CA PHE A 175 15.47 5.95 -9.57
C PHE A 175 16.38 6.15 -10.77
N ASN A 176 15.86 6.86 -11.77
CA ASN A 176 16.68 7.25 -12.90
C ASN A 176 17.67 8.33 -12.45
N ALA A 177 18.92 7.96 -12.34
CA ALA A 177 19.98 8.89 -12.04
C ALA A 177 20.35 9.68 -13.29
N LYS A 178 20.58 10.99 -13.13
CA LYS A 178 21.12 11.81 -14.22
C LYS A 178 22.55 11.36 -14.50
N ASP A 179 23.05 11.64 -15.71
CA ASP A 179 24.45 11.40 -16.04
C ASP A 179 25.38 11.99 -14.95
N GLY A 180 26.30 11.17 -14.43
CA GLY A 180 27.32 11.58 -13.45
C GLY A 180 27.00 11.31 -11.97
N TRP A 181 25.99 10.49 -11.68
CA TRP A 181 25.73 9.91 -10.35
C TRP A 181 26.28 8.50 -10.21
#